data_AF-A0A8X6RZT8-F1
#
_entry.id   AF-A0A8X6RZT8-F1
#
_cell.length_a   1.000
_cell.length_b   1.000
_cell.length_c   1.000
_cell.angle_alpha   90.00
_cell.angle_beta   90.00
_cell.angle_gamma   90.00
#
_symmetry.space_group_name_H-M   'P 1'
#
loop_
_entity.id
_entity.type
_entity.pdbx_description
1 polymer ?
#
loop_
_entity_poly.entity_id
_entity_poly.type
_entity_poly.pdbx_seq_one_letter_code
_entity_poly.pdbx_strand_id
1 'polypeptide(L)'
;MEFKAHIEKLVGAANWSKWKWQIELLLRHHDVHDVVCGDRKCLSLPADASSEAVAAHVKAQKAFIKDDSLAQLILVGNMDDSNAELTSICDTANCVWEKLLSVYEQSSGQRLDSLMEKCFHNDK
;
A
#
# COMPACT_ATOMS: atom_id res chain seq x y z
N MET A 1 4.50 2.42 -24.52
CA MET A 1 5.79 2.74 -23.87
C MET A 1 5.72 2.19 -22.47
N GLU A 2 6.63 1.31 -22.07
CA GLU A 2 6.75 0.90 -20.66
C GLU A 2 7.41 2.06 -19.90
N PHE A 3 6.66 2.70 -19.02
CA PHE A 3 7.22 3.70 -18.12
C PHE A 3 8.09 2.99 -17.09
N LYS A 4 9.42 3.07 -17.27
CA LYS A 4 10.39 2.47 -16.34
C LYS A 4 10.94 3.56 -15.43
N ALA A 5 10.20 3.90 -14.37
CA ALA A 5 10.76 4.71 -13.29
C ALA A 5 11.81 3.88 -12.55
N HIS A 6 13.03 4.41 -12.45
CA HIS A 6 14.01 3.87 -11.51
C HIS A 6 13.68 4.42 -10.11
N ILE A 7 13.05 3.59 -9.30
CA ILE A 7 12.76 3.87 -7.89
C ILE A 7 13.81 3.13 -7.07
N GLU A 8 14.49 3.84 -6.18
CA GLU A 8 15.41 3.22 -5.22
C GLU A 8 14.61 2.27 -4.33
N LYS A 9 15.17 1.11 -3.97
CA LYS A 9 14.46 0.19 -3.07
C LYS A 9 14.18 0.85 -1.70
N LEU A 10 13.06 0.51 -1.08
CA LEU A 10 12.82 0.86 0.33
C LEU A 10 13.83 0.14 1.22
N VAL A 11 14.66 0.89 1.96
CA VAL A 11 15.71 0.34 2.86
C VAL A 11 15.39 0.63 4.33
N GLY A 12 14.27 1.29 4.61
CA GLY A 12 13.85 1.65 5.96
C GLY A 12 13.35 3.09 6.06
N ALA A 13 13.30 3.60 7.29
CA ALA A 13 12.76 4.93 7.58
C ALA A 13 13.55 6.07 6.92
N ALA A 14 14.82 5.85 6.58
CA ALA A 14 15.71 6.86 6.00
C ALA A 14 15.23 7.37 4.63
N ASN A 15 14.65 6.50 3.80
CA ASN A 15 14.15 6.86 2.48
C ASN A 15 12.63 6.72 2.33
N TRP A 16 11.91 6.40 3.40
CA TRP A 16 10.46 6.19 3.40
C TRP A 16 9.68 7.31 2.69
N SER A 17 9.87 8.57 3.07
CA SER A 17 9.06 9.68 2.52
C SER A 17 9.26 9.87 1.02
N LYS A 18 10.51 9.75 0.53
CA LYS A 18 10.84 9.83 -0.90
C LYS A 18 10.26 8.63 -1.64
N TRP A 19 10.48 7.43 -1.11
CA TRP A 19 10.00 6.17 -1.67
C TRP A 19 8.48 6.15 -1.80
N LYS A 20 7.76 6.47 -0.72
CA LYS A 20 6.30 6.55 -0.66
C LYS A 20 5.76 7.45 -1.77
N TRP A 21 6.30 8.67 -1.91
CA TRP A 21 5.88 9.59 -2.96
C TRP A 21 6.10 9.05 -4.37
N GLN A 22 7.26 8.42 -4.64
CA GLN A 22 7.56 7.83 -5.95
C GLN A 22 6.62 6.66 -6.28
N ILE A 23 6.32 5.82 -5.30
CA ILE A 23 5.41 4.68 -5.44
C ILE A 23 3.98 5.13 -5.64
N GLU A 24 3.50 6.11 -4.88
CA GLU A 24 2.16 6.69 -5.09
C GLU A 24 2.02 7.26 -6.50
N LEU A 25 3.05 7.94 -7.01
CA LEU A 25 3.06 8.46 -8.38
C LEU A 25 2.98 7.33 -9.41
N LEU A 26 3.73 6.25 -9.20
CA LEU A 26 3.72 5.07 -10.08
C LEU A 26 2.36 4.36 -10.05
N LEU A 27 1.78 4.17 -8.87
CA LEU A 27 0.44 3.58 -8.69
C LEU A 27 -0.64 4.43 -9.38
N ARG A 28 -0.56 5.77 -9.28
CA ARG A 28 -1.48 6.67 -10.00
C ARG A 28 -1.30 6.61 -11.51
N HIS A 29 -0.07 6.46 -12.01
CA HIS A 29 0.18 6.28 -13.44
C HIS A 29 -0.48 5.00 -13.98
N HIS A 30 -0.53 3.96 -13.16
CA HIS A 30 -1.16 2.68 -13.49
C HIS A 30 -2.66 2.60 -13.12
N ASP A 31 -3.24 3.66 -12.56
CA ASP A 31 -4.64 3.72 -12.11
C ASP A 31 -5.04 2.63 -11.08
N VAL A 32 -4.08 2.29 -10.20
CA VAL A 32 -4.27 1.27 -9.14
C VAL A 32 -4.02 1.82 -7.72
N HIS A 33 -3.87 3.14 -7.57
CA HIS A 33 -3.64 3.76 -6.27
C HIS A 33 -4.84 3.58 -5.31
N ASP A 34 -6.06 3.63 -5.84
CA ASP A 34 -7.30 3.45 -5.07
C ASP A 34 -7.48 2.00 -4.54
N VAL A 35 -6.91 1.00 -5.22
CA VAL A 35 -6.83 -0.37 -4.72
C VAL A 35 -5.95 -0.44 -3.48
N VAL A 36 -4.80 0.25 -3.50
CA VAL A 36 -3.85 0.30 -2.39
C VAL A 36 -4.41 1.06 -1.19
N CYS A 37 -5.14 2.14 -1.42
CA CYS A 37 -5.82 2.89 -0.34
C CYS A 37 -7.07 2.19 0.20
N GLY A 38 -7.55 1.12 -0.44
CA GLY A 38 -8.76 0.41 -0.03
C GLY A 38 -10.07 1.13 -0.39
N ASP A 39 -9.99 2.18 -1.20
CA ASP A 39 -11.14 2.94 -1.72
C ASP A 39 -11.95 2.10 -2.71
N ARG A 40 -11.26 1.32 -3.54
CA ARG A 40 -11.86 0.34 -4.45
C ARG A 40 -12.05 -0.97 -3.72
N LYS A 41 -13.30 -1.33 -3.40
CA LYS A 41 -13.64 -2.66 -2.86
C LYS A 41 -14.19 -3.56 -3.95
N CYS A 42 -13.79 -4.82 -3.92
CA CYS A 42 -14.45 -5.87 -4.71
C CYS A 42 -15.93 -5.90 -4.31
N LEU A 43 -16.81 -5.48 -5.21
CA LEU A 43 -18.26 -5.44 -4.96
C LEU A 43 -18.72 -6.85 -4.57
N SER A 44 -19.59 -6.99 -3.57
CA SER A 44 -20.23 -8.27 -3.25
C SER A 44 -21.48 -8.43 -4.09
N LEU A 45 -21.67 -9.61 -4.69
CA LEU A 45 -22.88 -9.93 -5.46
C LEU A 45 -24.11 -10.02 -4.53
N PRO A 46 -25.24 -9.35 -4.86
CA PRO A 46 -26.52 -9.63 -4.23
C PRO A 46 -26.98 -11.06 -4.51
N ALA A 47 -27.67 -11.69 -3.55
CA ALA A 47 -28.10 -13.09 -3.63
C ALA A 47 -29.14 -13.35 -4.74
N ASP A 48 -29.77 -12.31 -5.25
CA ASP A 48 -30.86 -12.27 -6.23
C ASP A 48 -30.45 -11.63 -7.57
N ALA A 49 -29.16 -11.54 -7.83
CA ALA A 49 -28.63 -10.95 -9.06
C ALA A 49 -29.04 -11.71 -10.34
N SER A 50 -29.42 -10.96 -11.38
CA SER A 50 -29.69 -11.54 -12.71
C SER A 50 -28.44 -12.16 -13.31
N SER A 51 -28.61 -13.07 -14.28
CA SER A 51 -27.48 -13.70 -14.99
C SER A 51 -26.53 -12.67 -15.62
N GLU A 52 -27.06 -11.55 -16.10
CA GLU A 52 -26.27 -10.44 -16.66
C GLU A 52 -25.49 -9.67 -15.57
N ALA A 53 -26.10 -9.47 -14.39
CA ALA A 53 -25.43 -8.85 -13.25
C ALA A 53 -24.31 -9.74 -12.68
N VAL A 54 -24.50 -11.07 -12.67
CA VAL A 54 -23.46 -12.04 -12.30
C VAL A 54 -22.28 -11.99 -13.28
N ALA A 55 -22.55 -11.96 -14.58
CA ALA A 55 -21.49 -11.86 -15.59
C ALA A 55 -20.69 -10.56 -15.49
N ALA A 56 -21.36 -9.43 -15.28
CA ALA A 56 -20.72 -8.13 -15.06
C ALA A 56 -19.87 -8.13 -13.78
N HIS A 57 -20.37 -8.73 -12.70
CA HIS A 57 -19.65 -8.86 -11.44
C HIS A 57 -18.38 -9.70 -11.57
N VAL A 58 -18.46 -10.89 -12.19
CA VAL A 58 -17.29 -11.75 -12.39
C VAL A 58 -16.22 -11.03 -13.20
N LYS A 59 -16.62 -10.23 -14.21
CA LYS A 59 -15.71 -9.40 -14.99
C LYS A 59 -15.04 -8.33 -14.12
N ALA A 60 -15.82 -7.62 -13.29
CA ALA A 60 -15.30 -6.60 -12.37
C ALA A 60 -14.36 -7.20 -11.31
N GLN A 61 -14.68 -8.38 -10.77
CA GLN A 61 -13.83 -9.09 -9.82
C GLN A 61 -12.49 -9.48 -10.44
N LYS A 62 -12.50 -10.01 -11.67
CA LYS A 62 -11.25 -10.35 -12.38
C LYS A 62 -10.39 -9.11 -12.66
N ALA A 63 -11.02 -7.99 -13.01
CA ALA A 63 -10.32 -6.72 -13.19
C ALA A 63 -9.67 -6.26 -11.88
N PHE A 64 -10.43 -6.29 -10.77
CA PHE A 64 -9.92 -5.94 -9.45
C PHE A 64 -8.72 -6.80 -9.03
N ILE A 65 -8.80 -8.13 -9.19
CA ILE A 65 -7.68 -9.04 -8.86
C ILE A 65 -6.43 -8.71 -9.68
N LYS A 66 -6.60 -8.35 -10.95
CA LYS A 66 -5.49 -7.95 -11.82
C LYS A 66 -4.84 -6.65 -11.33
N ASP A 67 -5.65 -5.66 -10.97
CA ASP A 67 -5.19 -4.36 -10.48
C ASP A 67 -4.49 -4.50 -9.12
N ASP A 68 -5.05 -5.30 -8.21
CA ASP A 68 -4.44 -5.62 -6.92
C ASP A 68 -3.10 -6.35 -7.10
N SER A 69 -3.04 -7.33 -8.00
CA SER A 69 -1.78 -8.01 -8.33
C SER A 69 -0.73 -7.05 -8.90
N LEU A 70 -1.12 -6.13 -9.78
CA LEU A 70 -0.22 -5.12 -10.32
C LEU A 70 0.30 -4.19 -9.22
N ALA A 71 -0.57 -3.75 -8.32
CA ALA A 71 -0.19 -2.92 -7.18
C ALA A 71 0.76 -3.66 -6.22
N GLN A 72 0.50 -4.94 -5.92
CA GLN A 72 1.40 -5.78 -5.12
C GLN A 72 2.78 -5.91 -5.77
N LEU A 73 2.83 -6.16 -7.08
CA LEU A 73 4.09 -6.23 -7.83
C LEU A 73 4.87 -4.92 -7.79
N ILE A 74 4.19 -3.77 -7.90
CA ILE A 74 4.81 -2.46 -7.78
C ILE A 74 5.39 -2.27 -6.37
N LEU A 75 4.64 -2.62 -5.32
CA LEU A 75 5.11 -2.48 -3.95
C LEU A 75 6.31 -3.39 -3.66
N VAL A 76 6.12 -4.71 -3.83
CA VAL A 76 7.13 -5.74 -3.51
C VAL A 76 8.36 -5.62 -4.39
N GLY A 77 8.19 -5.29 -5.67
CA GLY A 77 9.30 -5.11 -6.61
C GLY A 77 10.22 -3.92 -6.27
N ASN A 78 9.74 -2.97 -5.47
CA ASN A 78 10.47 -1.76 -5.12
C ASN A 78 10.86 -1.70 -3.63
N MET A 79 10.79 -2.80 -2.89
CA MET A 79 11.31 -2.88 -1.52
C MET A 79 12.53 -3.79 -1.42
N ASP A 80 13.30 -3.66 -0.34
CA ASP A 80 14.36 -4.60 0.00
C ASP A 80 13.79 -5.91 0.57
N ASP A 81 14.68 -6.89 0.75
CA ASP A 81 14.28 -8.23 1.17
C ASP A 81 13.70 -8.23 2.59
N SER A 82 14.18 -7.35 3.47
CA SER A 82 13.65 -7.21 4.84
C SER A 82 12.20 -6.73 4.85
N ASN A 83 11.87 -5.73 4.03
CA ASN A 83 10.49 -5.25 3.88
C ASN A 83 9.61 -6.27 3.14
N ALA A 84 10.16 -7.02 2.19
CA ALA A 84 9.45 -8.09 1.50
C ALA A 84 9.06 -9.21 2.47
N GLU A 85 9.98 -9.63 3.34
CA GLU A 85 9.69 -10.60 4.41
C GLU A 85 8.63 -10.08 5.39
N LEU A 86 8.74 -8.81 5.81
CA LEU A 86 7.79 -8.17 6.72
C LEU A 86 6.35 -8.13 6.18
N THR A 87 6.20 -8.02 4.86
CA THR A 87 4.91 -7.93 4.18
C THR A 87 4.44 -9.25 3.57
N SER A 88 5.21 -10.33 3.71
CA SER A 88 4.92 -11.65 3.13
C SER A 88 3.62 -12.30 3.59
N ILE A 89 3.08 -11.87 4.74
CA ILE A 89 1.80 -12.34 5.29
C ILE A 89 0.58 -11.62 4.71
N CYS A 90 0.79 -10.60 3.87
CA CYS A 90 -0.29 -9.82 3.29
C CYS A 90 -0.73 -10.40 1.95
N ASP A 91 -2.03 -10.66 1.82
CA ASP A 91 -2.62 -11.22 0.60
C ASP A 91 -3.10 -10.16 -0.39
N THR A 92 -3.15 -8.88 0.00
CA THR A 92 -3.65 -7.76 -0.81
C THR A 92 -2.69 -6.58 -0.81
N ALA A 93 -2.72 -5.77 -1.87
CA ALA A 93 -1.87 -4.58 -1.97
C ALA A 93 -2.19 -3.57 -0.85
N ASN A 94 -3.46 -3.47 -0.47
CA ASN A 94 -3.89 -2.64 0.66
C ASN A 94 -3.29 -3.12 1.99
N CYS A 95 -3.27 -4.43 2.26
CA CYS A 95 -2.62 -4.97 3.47
C CYS A 95 -1.13 -4.61 3.50
N VAL A 96 -0.43 -4.81 2.38
CA VAL A 96 1.00 -4.48 2.26
C VAL A 96 1.22 -2.99 2.59
N TRP A 97 0.40 -2.11 2.03
CA TRP A 97 0.50 -0.67 2.24
C TRP A 97 0.22 -0.25 3.67
N GLU A 98 -0.87 -0.71 4.27
CA GLU A 98 -1.22 -0.45 5.67
C GLU A 98 -0.12 -0.95 6.62
N LYS A 99 0.47 -2.10 6.33
CA LYS A 99 1.58 -2.64 7.10
C LYS A 99 2.80 -1.72 7.05
N LEU A 100 3.17 -1.22 5.87
CA LEU A 100 4.27 -0.28 5.71
C LEU A 100 3.98 1.07 6.41
N LEU A 101 2.77 1.61 6.28
CA LEU A 101 2.35 2.82 7.00
C LEU A 101 2.46 2.61 8.53
N SER A 102 2.00 1.47 9.04
CA SER A 102 2.11 1.11 10.45
C SER A 102 3.57 1.01 10.91
N VAL A 103 4.51 0.59 10.07
CA VAL A 103 5.93 0.51 10.45
C VAL A 103 6.59 1.89 10.44
N TYR A 104 6.38 2.66 9.38
CA TYR A 104 7.15 3.87 9.13
C TYR A 104 6.50 5.15 9.64
N GLU A 105 5.17 5.20 9.70
CA GLU A 105 4.42 6.41 10.07
C GLU A 105 3.87 6.34 11.51
N GLN A 106 3.65 5.14 12.07
CA GLN A 106 3.19 4.98 13.45
C GLN A 106 4.23 5.41 14.50
N SER A 107 5.52 5.43 14.14
CA SER A 107 6.61 5.92 15.01
C SER A 107 6.67 7.44 15.15
N SER A 108 5.98 8.20 14.29
CA SER A 108 6.04 9.67 14.31
C SER A 108 5.36 10.24 15.56
N GLY A 109 4.20 9.69 15.97
CA GLY A 109 3.51 10.08 17.20
C GLY A 109 4.29 9.68 18.46
N GLN A 110 4.71 8.41 18.56
CA GLN A 110 5.45 7.92 19.73
C GLN A 110 6.84 8.56 19.90
N ARG A 111 7.54 8.89 18.81
CA ARG A 111 8.80 9.66 18.90
C ARG A 111 8.56 11.10 19.32
N LEU A 112 7.47 11.72 18.87
CA LEU A 112 7.10 13.07 19.30
C LEU A 112 6.77 13.06 20.80
N ASP A 113 5.95 12.12 21.26
CA ASP A 113 5.58 11.96 22.68
C ASP A 113 6.81 11.66 23.54
N SER A 114 7.68 10.75 23.10
CA SER A 114 8.93 10.44 23.80
C SER A 114 9.92 11.62 23.83
N LEU A 115 9.97 12.44 22.77
CA LEU A 115 10.77 13.66 22.74
C LEU A 115 10.17 14.72 23.66
N MET A 116 8.85 14.84 23.68
CA MET A 116 8.11 15.77 24.52
C MET A 116 8.32 15.43 26.01
N GLU A 117 8.19 14.16 26.39
CA GLU A 117 8.49 13.68 27.74
C GLU A 117 9.95 13.95 28.14
N LYS A 118 10.91 13.76 27.24
CA LYS A 118 12.34 14.03 27.51
C LYS A 118 12.67 15.52 27.64
N CYS A 119 12.01 16.37 26.85
CA CYS A 119 12.12 17.82 27.01
C CYS A 119 11.56 18.27 28.37
N PHE A 120 10.38 17.77 28.76
CA PHE A 120 9.75 18.13 30.04
C PHE A 120 10.43 17.55 31.28
N HIS A 121 11.20 16.46 31.16
CA HIS A 121 11.96 15.90 32.29
C HIS A 121 13.33 16.55 32.49
N ASN A 122 13.87 17.26 31.50
CA ASN A 122 15.17 17.95 31.62
C ASN A 122 15.07 19.37 32.20
N ASP A 123 13.86 19.86 32.48
CA ASP A 123 13.60 21.19 33.07
C ASP A 123 13.41 21.15 34.60
N LYS A 124 14.00 20.18 35.30
CA LYS A 124 13.93 20.04 36.77
C LYS A 124 15.29 19.91 37.45
#